data_AF-A0A401K6D4-F1
#
_entry.id   AF-A0A401K6D4-F1
#
_cell.length_a   1.000
_cell.length_b   1.000
_cell.length_c   1.000
_cell.angle_alpha   90.00
_cell.angle_beta   90.00
_cell.angle_gamma   90.00
#
_symmetry.space_group_name_H-M   'P 1'
#
loop_
_entity.id
_entity.type
_entity.pdbx_description
1 polymer ?
#
loop_
_entity_poly.entity_id
_entity_poly.type
_entity_poly.pdbx_seq_one_letter_code
_entity_poly.pdbx_strand_id
1 'polypeptide(L)'
;MKTSHTLIAALLAVAGTAAFAQTTPPAPVAPATQVQQDNQQIHQDNRDIRHDNRDIRHDRADIGKDKAALADERAERNTAQRRENRDLANGNVKGAEYWNKQRAQDQRQVNTDRRDLHQDRRDLHHDVKDRNHDVHARNDEVRERNHAASKM
;
A
#
# COMPACT_ATOMS: atom_id res chain seq x y z
N MET A 1 23.27 82.08 -26.32
CA MET A 1 23.87 82.15 -27.68
C MET A 1 23.19 81.12 -28.57
N LYS A 2 23.09 81.36 -29.89
CA LYS A 2 22.75 80.34 -30.91
C LYS A 2 23.95 79.36 -30.99
N THR A 3 23.87 78.06 -31.24
CA THR A 3 23.41 77.28 -32.43
C THR A 3 23.37 75.78 -32.02
N SER A 4 22.88 74.77 -32.74
CA SER A 4 21.96 74.60 -33.90
C SER A 4 21.50 73.12 -33.92
N HIS A 5 20.72 72.67 -34.92
CA HIS A 5 20.26 71.28 -35.06
C HIS A 5 21.01 70.48 -36.15
N THR A 6 21.18 69.17 -35.94
CA THR A 6 21.33 68.16 -37.00
C THR A 6 20.56 66.88 -36.61
N LEU A 7 19.76 66.36 -37.54
CA LEU A 7 19.04 65.09 -37.42
C LEU A 7 20.00 63.90 -37.55
N ILE A 8 19.63 62.75 -36.97
CA ILE A 8 19.55 61.44 -37.65
C ILE A 8 18.29 60.73 -37.11
N ALA A 9 17.50 60.17 -38.01
CA ALA A 9 16.30 59.40 -37.67
C ALA A 9 16.61 57.90 -37.54
N ALA A 10 15.95 57.23 -36.60
CA ALA A 10 15.88 55.76 -36.55
C ALA A 10 14.49 55.34 -36.04
N LEU A 11 13.56 55.17 -36.98
CA LEU A 11 12.24 54.59 -36.74
C LEU A 11 12.37 53.06 -36.58
N LEU A 12 12.40 52.58 -35.34
CA LEU A 12 12.23 51.16 -35.02
C LEU A 12 10.79 50.90 -34.55
N ALA A 13 9.92 50.64 -35.53
CA ALA A 13 8.58 50.14 -35.26
C ALA A 13 8.67 48.65 -34.85
N VAL A 14 8.70 48.38 -33.55
CA VAL A 14 8.58 47.01 -33.03
C VAL A 14 7.12 46.58 -33.17
N ALA A 15 6.81 45.91 -34.28
CA ALA A 15 5.53 45.24 -34.48
C ALA A 15 5.46 44.02 -33.55
N GLY A 16 4.78 44.17 -32.42
CA GLY A 16 4.56 43.08 -31.46
C GLY A 16 3.63 42.01 -32.05
N THR A 17 4.20 40.92 -32.55
CA THR A 17 3.45 39.72 -32.93
C THR A 17 2.99 38.98 -31.68
N ALA A 18 1.73 39.22 -31.28
CA ALA A 18 1.07 38.40 -30.27
C ALA A 18 0.83 36.99 -30.82
N ALA A 19 1.79 36.09 -30.59
CA ALA A 19 1.66 34.67 -30.89
C ALA A 19 0.69 34.03 -29.88
N PHE A 20 -0.60 34.07 -30.18
CA PHE A 20 -1.60 33.30 -29.44
C PHE A 20 -1.29 31.81 -29.62
N ALA A 21 -0.94 31.14 -28.52
CA ALA A 21 -0.68 29.71 -28.51
C ALA A 21 -2.00 28.96 -28.71
N GLN A 22 -2.37 28.71 -29.97
CA GLN A 22 -3.59 28.00 -30.34
C GLN A 22 -3.42 26.51 -30.02
N THR A 23 -3.77 26.12 -28.80
CA THR A 23 -3.80 24.72 -28.37
C THR A 23 -4.92 23.99 -29.13
N THR A 24 -4.58 23.42 -30.28
CA THR A 24 -5.46 22.47 -30.96
C THR A 24 -5.81 21.33 -30.00
N PRO A 25 -7.09 21.03 -29.76
CA PRO A 25 -7.47 19.84 -29.01
C PRO A 25 -6.86 18.60 -29.69
N PRO A 26 -6.36 17.60 -28.94
CA PRO A 26 -5.93 16.35 -29.54
C PRO A 26 -7.09 15.75 -30.34
N ALA A 27 -6.80 15.31 -31.57
CA ALA A 27 -7.80 14.68 -32.42
C ALA A 27 -8.37 13.44 -31.70
N PRO A 28 -9.68 13.18 -31.77
CA PRO A 28 -10.28 12.02 -31.12
C PRO A 28 -9.63 10.74 -31.66
N VAL A 29 -9.11 9.91 -30.75
CA VAL A 29 -8.50 8.63 -31.12
C VAL A 29 -9.55 7.74 -31.79
N ALA A 30 -9.13 6.99 -32.82
CA ALA A 30 -10.03 6.05 -33.48
C ALA A 30 -10.51 4.99 -32.47
N PRO A 31 -11.78 4.56 -32.51
CA PRO A 31 -12.32 3.59 -31.54
C PRO A 31 -11.49 2.30 -31.43
N ALA A 32 -10.92 1.84 -32.55
CA ALA A 32 -10.01 0.69 -32.58
C ALA A 32 -8.75 0.90 -31.73
N THR A 33 -8.18 2.10 -31.75
CA THR A 33 -6.98 2.46 -31.01
C THR A 33 -7.29 2.59 -29.51
N GLN A 34 -8.46 3.15 -29.15
CA GLN A 34 -8.90 3.20 -27.75
C GLN A 34 -9.07 1.78 -27.18
N VAL A 35 -9.85 0.92 -27.84
CA VAL A 35 -10.07 -0.47 -27.38
C VAL A 35 -8.73 -1.25 -27.26
N GLN A 36 -7.74 -0.96 -28.10
CA GLN A 36 -6.39 -1.53 -27.98
C GLN A 36 -5.61 -1.00 -26.78
N GLN A 37 -5.77 0.27 -26.41
CA GLN A 37 -5.16 0.87 -25.21
C GLN A 37 -5.83 0.33 -23.94
N ASP A 38 -7.16 0.31 -23.88
CA ASP A 38 -7.93 -0.27 -22.78
C ASP A 38 -7.49 -1.72 -22.50
N ASN A 39 -7.31 -2.54 -23.55
CA ASN A 39 -6.81 -3.91 -23.42
C ASN A 39 -5.42 -3.97 -22.75
N GLN A 40 -4.52 -3.03 -23.06
CA GLN A 40 -3.18 -2.97 -22.46
C GLN A 40 -3.24 -2.57 -20.98
N GLN A 41 -4.09 -1.61 -20.62
CA GLN A 41 -4.33 -1.20 -19.23
C GLN A 41 -4.93 -2.36 -18.42
N ILE A 42 -6.03 -2.96 -18.90
CA ILE A 42 -6.63 -4.16 -18.31
C ILE A 42 -5.60 -5.29 -18.16
N HIS A 43 -4.67 -5.46 -19.10
CA HIS A 43 -3.58 -6.44 -18.96
C HIS A 43 -2.54 -6.06 -17.90
N GLN A 44 -2.26 -4.78 -17.68
CA GLN A 44 -1.40 -4.28 -16.61
C GLN A 44 -2.05 -4.53 -15.24
N ASP A 45 -3.27 -4.07 -15.02
CA ASP A 45 -4.02 -4.28 -13.77
C ASP A 45 -4.14 -5.76 -13.41
N ASN A 46 -4.37 -6.62 -14.41
CA ASN A 46 -4.40 -8.08 -14.21
C ASN A 46 -3.03 -8.67 -13.81
N ARG A 47 -1.91 -7.98 -14.02
CA ARG A 47 -0.60 -8.35 -13.46
C ARG A 47 -0.47 -7.86 -12.03
N ASP A 48 -0.85 -6.61 -11.76
CA ASP A 48 -0.69 -5.99 -10.45
C ASP A 48 -1.61 -6.65 -9.42
N ILE A 49 -2.89 -6.85 -9.74
CA ILE A 49 -3.83 -7.66 -8.94
C ILE A 49 -3.27 -9.08 -8.66
N ARG A 50 -2.48 -9.69 -9.56
CA ARG A 50 -1.86 -11.00 -9.30
C ARG A 50 -0.64 -10.91 -8.37
N HIS A 51 0.05 -9.78 -8.36
CA HIS A 51 1.11 -9.46 -7.42
C HIS A 51 0.52 -9.32 -6.01
N ASP A 52 -0.47 -8.46 -5.83
CA ASP A 52 -1.13 -8.24 -4.54
C ASP A 52 -1.74 -9.54 -3.99
N ASN A 53 -2.39 -10.34 -4.85
CA ASN A 53 -2.92 -11.65 -4.46
C ASN A 53 -1.83 -12.68 -4.12
N ARG A 54 -0.55 -12.44 -4.43
CA ARG A 54 0.59 -13.25 -3.96
C ARG A 54 1.07 -12.75 -2.60
N ASP A 55 1.21 -11.44 -2.44
CA ASP A 55 1.70 -10.82 -1.19
C ASP A 55 0.71 -11.09 -0.06
N ILE A 56 -0.59 -10.83 -0.28
CA ILE A 56 -1.71 -11.20 0.61
C ILE A 56 -1.69 -12.68 1.03
N ARG A 57 -1.15 -13.60 0.22
CA ARG A 57 -0.98 -15.02 0.62
C ARG A 57 0.26 -15.25 1.47
N HIS A 58 1.34 -14.54 1.19
CA HIS A 58 2.56 -14.54 1.99
C HIS A 58 2.27 -14.04 3.40
N ASP A 59 1.64 -12.87 3.53
CA ASP A 59 1.32 -12.25 4.82
C ASP A 59 0.36 -13.12 5.63
N ARG A 60 -0.62 -13.77 4.98
CA ARG A 60 -1.50 -14.77 5.62
C ARG A 60 -0.75 -16.00 6.11
N ALA A 61 0.32 -16.42 5.43
CA ALA A 61 1.14 -17.54 5.85
C ALA A 61 2.02 -17.16 7.05
N ASP A 62 2.58 -15.95 7.04
CA ASP A 62 3.42 -15.43 8.12
C ASP A 62 2.61 -15.16 9.39
N ILE A 63 1.48 -14.45 9.30
CA ILE A 63 0.46 -14.35 10.37
C ILE A 63 0.02 -15.73 10.87
N GLY A 64 0.08 -16.76 10.03
CA GLY A 64 -0.13 -18.16 10.40
C GLY A 64 0.97 -18.75 11.29
N LYS A 65 2.24 -18.49 10.96
CA LYS A 65 3.43 -18.87 11.75
C LYS A 65 3.47 -18.13 13.08
N ASP A 66 3.25 -16.83 13.07
CA ASP A 66 3.31 -15.99 14.27
C ASP A 66 2.22 -16.35 15.28
N LYS A 67 1.03 -16.75 14.78
CA LYS A 67 -0.02 -17.36 15.62
C LYS A 67 0.40 -18.69 16.26
N ALA A 68 1.26 -19.47 15.62
CA ALA A 68 1.76 -20.73 16.17
C ALA A 68 2.85 -20.47 17.21
N ALA A 69 3.85 -19.63 16.91
CA ALA A 69 4.87 -19.19 17.88
C ALA A 69 4.22 -18.61 19.15
N LEU A 70 3.25 -17.69 18.97
CA LEU A 70 2.47 -17.11 20.07
C LEU A 70 1.58 -18.11 20.83
N ALA A 71 1.31 -19.29 20.27
CA ALA A 71 0.64 -20.38 21.00
C ALA A 71 1.65 -21.16 21.86
N ASP A 72 2.84 -21.42 21.34
CA ASP A 72 3.92 -22.12 22.04
C ASP A 72 4.46 -21.29 23.22
N GLU A 73 4.74 -20.00 23.02
CA GLU A 73 5.12 -19.06 24.10
C GLU A 73 4.10 -19.02 25.23
N ARG A 74 2.80 -19.06 24.91
CA ARG A 74 1.73 -19.14 25.92
C ARG A 74 1.76 -20.46 26.67
N ALA A 75 2.13 -21.56 26.02
CA ALA A 75 2.28 -22.87 26.64
C ALA A 75 3.51 -22.94 27.55
N GLU A 76 4.61 -22.27 27.19
CA GLU A 76 5.80 -22.09 28.04
C GLU A 76 5.47 -21.23 29.27
N ARG A 77 4.88 -20.04 29.07
CA ARG A 77 4.38 -19.16 30.14
C ARG A 77 3.41 -19.88 31.10
N ASN A 78 2.53 -20.73 30.55
CA ASN A 78 1.64 -21.60 31.35
C ASN A 78 2.41 -22.69 32.11
N THR A 79 3.52 -23.19 31.56
CA THR A 79 4.39 -24.16 32.23
C THR A 79 5.16 -23.50 33.37
N ALA A 80 5.66 -22.29 33.20
CA ALA A 80 6.24 -21.48 34.28
C ALA A 80 5.22 -21.27 35.41
N GLN A 81 3.97 -20.88 35.10
CA GLN A 81 2.90 -20.76 36.11
C GLN A 81 2.66 -22.07 36.89
N ARG A 82 2.65 -23.23 36.21
CA ARG A 82 2.48 -24.53 36.88
C ARG A 82 3.65 -24.89 37.80
N ARG A 83 4.88 -24.48 37.44
CA ARG A 83 6.08 -24.68 38.27
C ARG A 83 6.08 -23.74 39.47
N GLU A 84 5.74 -22.46 39.28
CA GLU A 84 5.52 -21.47 40.35
C GLU A 84 4.51 -22.00 41.39
N ASN A 85 3.34 -22.47 40.94
CA ASN A 85 2.30 -23.00 41.83
C ASN A 85 2.76 -24.25 42.60
N ARG A 86 3.58 -25.11 41.98
CA ARG A 86 4.13 -26.31 42.63
C ARG A 86 5.16 -25.93 43.69
N ASP A 87 6.06 -25.00 43.39
CA ASP A 87 7.05 -24.53 44.35
C ASP A 87 6.38 -23.82 45.54
N LEU A 88 5.34 -23.01 45.31
CA LEU A 88 4.51 -22.45 46.39
C LEU A 88 3.85 -23.53 47.26
N ALA A 89 3.24 -24.55 46.64
CA ALA A 89 2.60 -25.64 47.37
C ALA A 89 3.60 -26.47 48.22
N ASN A 90 4.85 -26.54 47.79
CA ASN A 90 5.95 -27.21 48.52
C ASN A 90 6.66 -26.28 49.53
N GLY A 91 6.22 -25.03 49.71
CA GLY A 91 6.90 -24.04 50.56
C GLY A 91 8.22 -23.50 50.00
N ASN A 92 8.58 -23.83 48.76
CA ASN A 92 9.79 -23.37 48.08
C ASN A 92 9.61 -21.95 47.50
N VAL A 93 9.56 -20.94 48.38
CA VAL A 93 9.36 -19.54 47.98
C VAL A 93 10.40 -19.07 46.95
N LYS A 94 11.67 -19.48 47.09
CA LYS A 94 12.74 -19.10 46.14
C LYS A 94 12.54 -19.68 44.74
N GLY A 95 12.07 -20.92 44.63
CA GLY A 95 11.69 -21.52 43.34
C GLY A 95 10.49 -20.81 42.71
N ALA A 96 9.48 -20.49 43.52
CA ALA A 96 8.33 -19.73 43.06
C ALA A 96 8.71 -18.33 42.52
N GLU A 97 9.56 -17.59 43.23
CA GLU A 97 10.09 -16.30 42.77
C GLU A 97 10.86 -16.40 41.44
N TYR A 98 11.60 -17.48 41.22
CA TYR A 98 12.29 -17.74 39.95
C TYR A 98 11.29 -17.92 38.79
N TRP A 99 10.28 -18.80 38.96
CA TRP A 99 9.26 -19.02 37.94
C TRP A 99 8.35 -17.81 37.73
N ASN A 100 8.09 -17.01 38.76
CA ASN A 100 7.37 -15.74 38.67
C ASN A 100 8.10 -14.76 37.75
N LYS A 101 9.43 -14.60 37.91
CA LYS A 101 10.27 -13.75 37.06
C LYS A 101 10.28 -14.22 35.61
N GLN A 102 10.46 -15.52 35.37
CA GLN A 102 10.39 -16.11 34.03
C GLN A 102 9.02 -15.83 33.39
N ARG A 103 7.94 -16.21 34.07
CA ARG A 103 6.56 -15.99 33.60
C ARG A 103 6.27 -14.51 33.31
N ALA A 104 6.83 -13.59 34.09
CA ALA A 104 6.67 -12.15 33.88
C ALA A 104 7.45 -11.64 32.66
N GLN A 105 8.56 -12.29 32.28
CA GLN A 105 9.28 -12.05 31.02
C GLN A 105 8.50 -12.63 29.84
N ASP A 106 8.12 -13.92 29.89
CA ASP A 106 7.32 -14.57 28.84
C ASP A 106 6.02 -13.79 28.57
N GLN A 107 5.38 -13.29 29.64
CA GLN A 107 4.15 -12.50 29.53
C GLN A 107 4.35 -11.13 28.85
N ARG A 108 5.56 -10.55 28.92
CA ARG A 108 5.90 -9.32 28.16
C ARG A 108 6.06 -9.65 26.68
N GLN A 109 6.79 -10.73 26.35
CA GLN A 109 6.98 -11.19 24.98
C GLN A 109 5.62 -11.46 24.32
N VAL A 110 4.82 -12.36 24.90
CA VAL A 110 3.42 -12.66 24.49
C VAL A 110 2.54 -11.42 24.32
N ASN A 111 2.82 -10.30 25.00
CA ASN A 111 2.08 -9.04 24.83
C ASN A 111 2.62 -8.16 23.68
N THR A 112 3.92 -8.23 23.38
CA THR A 112 4.54 -7.65 22.18
C THR A 112 4.03 -8.36 20.95
N ASP A 113 4.20 -9.69 20.85
CA ASP A 113 3.82 -10.47 19.67
C ASP A 113 2.29 -10.43 19.42
N ARG A 114 1.48 -10.22 20.47
CA ARG A 114 0.03 -9.95 20.34
C ARG A 114 -0.29 -8.61 19.68
N ARG A 115 0.54 -7.58 19.86
CA ARG A 115 0.37 -6.25 19.25
C ARG A 115 0.84 -6.26 17.82
N ASP A 116 1.97 -6.89 17.56
CA ASP A 116 2.58 -6.96 16.23
C ASP A 116 1.64 -7.78 15.32
N LEU A 117 1.24 -8.98 15.77
CA LEU A 117 0.19 -9.78 15.11
C LEU A 117 -1.19 -9.09 14.98
N HIS A 118 -1.46 -8.05 15.78
CA HIS A 118 -2.64 -7.21 15.54
C HIS A 118 -2.36 -6.21 14.42
N GLN A 119 -1.18 -5.59 14.38
CA GLN A 119 -0.78 -4.65 13.35
C GLN A 119 -0.77 -5.34 11.97
N ASP A 120 -0.12 -6.49 11.83
CA ASP A 120 -0.06 -7.25 10.56
C ASP A 120 -1.46 -7.60 10.02
N ARG A 121 -2.42 -7.84 10.92
CA ARG A 121 -3.83 -8.10 10.55
C ARG A 121 -4.60 -6.85 10.14
N ARG A 122 -4.22 -5.66 10.61
CA ARG A 122 -4.76 -4.39 10.10
C ARG A 122 -4.23 -4.18 8.69
N ASP A 123 -2.92 -4.34 8.51
CA ASP A 123 -2.23 -4.05 7.26
C ASP A 123 -2.70 -5.01 6.16
N LEU A 124 -2.71 -6.32 6.41
CA LEU A 124 -3.35 -7.32 5.54
C LEU A 124 -4.82 -6.98 5.20
N HIS A 125 -5.57 -6.37 6.11
CA HIS A 125 -6.96 -5.95 5.84
C HIS A 125 -7.01 -4.72 4.92
N HIS A 126 -6.06 -3.79 5.04
CA HIS A 126 -5.87 -2.69 4.11
C HIS A 126 -5.48 -3.22 2.72
N ASP A 127 -4.47 -4.06 2.60
CA ASP A 127 -4.02 -4.64 1.32
C ASP A 127 -5.16 -5.41 0.62
N VAL A 128 -5.90 -6.23 1.39
CA VAL A 128 -7.08 -6.96 0.89
C VAL A 128 -8.16 -6.02 0.36
N LYS A 129 -8.33 -4.84 0.98
CA LYS A 129 -9.31 -3.83 0.59
C LYS A 129 -8.86 -3.04 -0.64
N ASP A 130 -7.59 -2.64 -0.71
CA ASP A 130 -7.09 -1.81 -1.80
C ASP A 130 -7.04 -2.65 -3.09
N ARG A 131 -6.51 -3.88 -3.03
CA ARG A 131 -6.63 -4.88 -4.10
C ARG A 131 -8.08 -5.20 -4.49
N ASN A 132 -9.06 -5.09 -3.58
CA ASN A 132 -10.49 -5.19 -3.97
C ASN A 132 -10.93 -3.96 -4.78
N HIS A 133 -10.49 -2.75 -4.42
CA HIS A 133 -10.76 -1.53 -5.19
C HIS A 133 -10.17 -1.64 -6.61
N ASP A 134 -8.95 -2.13 -6.76
CA ASP A 134 -8.32 -2.34 -8.07
C ASP A 134 -9.07 -3.38 -8.92
N VAL A 135 -9.51 -4.47 -8.29
CA VAL A 135 -10.40 -5.45 -8.93
C VAL A 135 -11.71 -4.82 -9.38
N HIS A 136 -12.28 -3.88 -8.61
CA HIS A 136 -13.50 -3.17 -9.01
C HIS A 136 -13.24 -2.21 -10.17
N ALA A 137 -12.23 -1.34 -10.10
CA ALA A 137 -11.86 -0.39 -11.16
C ALA A 137 -11.61 -1.11 -12.49
N ARG A 138 -10.75 -2.13 -12.49
CA ARG A 138 -10.46 -2.97 -13.67
C ARG A 138 -11.72 -3.65 -14.22
N ASN A 139 -12.67 -4.06 -13.38
CA ASN A 139 -13.94 -4.63 -13.84
C ASN A 139 -14.85 -3.57 -14.51
N ASP A 140 -14.79 -2.32 -14.09
CA ASP A 140 -15.49 -1.21 -14.75
C ASP A 140 -14.82 -0.86 -16.09
N GLU A 141 -13.49 -0.77 -16.16
CA GLU A 141 -12.76 -0.63 -17.43
C GLU A 141 -13.09 -1.74 -18.42
N VAL A 142 -13.17 -3.00 -17.96
CA VAL A 142 -13.60 -4.14 -18.81
C VAL A 142 -15.01 -3.92 -19.36
N ARG A 143 -15.95 -3.35 -18.59
CA ARG A 143 -17.32 -3.04 -19.06
C ARG A 143 -17.30 -1.92 -20.10
N GLU A 144 -16.56 -0.85 -19.85
CA GLU A 144 -16.44 0.30 -20.76
C GLU A 144 -15.79 -0.11 -22.08
N ARG A 145 -14.66 -0.83 -22.03
CA ARG A 145 -13.99 -1.41 -23.19
C ARG A 145 -14.91 -2.32 -24.00
N ASN A 146 -15.68 -3.19 -23.33
CA ASN A 146 -16.65 -4.06 -24.00
C ASN A 146 -17.75 -3.24 -24.69
N HIS A 147 -18.23 -2.15 -24.05
CA HIS A 147 -19.23 -1.27 -24.61
C HIS A 147 -18.69 -0.48 -25.82
N ALA A 148 -17.45 0.02 -25.75
CA ALA A 148 -16.77 0.68 -26.86
C ALA A 148 -16.60 -0.28 -28.05
N ALA A 149 -16.10 -1.51 -27.81
CA ALA A 149 -15.96 -2.54 -28.82
C ALA A 149 -17.31 -2.97 -29.47
N SER A 150 -18.43 -2.87 -28.74
CA SER A 150 -19.78 -3.17 -29.27
C SER A 150 -20.35 -2.13 -30.23
N LYS A 151 -19.70 -0.96 -30.34
CA LYS A 151 -20.10 0.16 -31.22
C LYS A 151 -19.21 0.30 -32.47
N MET A 152 -18.30 -0.65 -32.67
CA MET A 152 -17.39 -0.73 -33.81
C MET A 152 -17.96 -1.63 -34.91
#